data_AF-A0A239MPP3-F1
#
_entry.id   AF-A0A239MPP3-F1
#
_cell.length_a   1.000
_cell.length_b   1.000
_cell.length_c   1.000
_cell.angle_alpha   90.00
_cell.angle_beta   90.00
_cell.angle_gamma   90.00
#
_symmetry.space_group_name_H-M   'P 1'
#
loop_
_entity.id
_entity.type
_entity.pdbx_description
1 polymer ?
#
loop_
_entity_poly.entity_id
_entity_poly.type
_entity_poly.pdbx_seq_one_letter_code
_entity_poly.pdbx_strand_id
1 'polypeptide(L)'
;MADANIDTMLAVAAKVDGLRDQIAGQLRALRGDVDLAASGIWKGAASTTFAQVMVNWDSSAFKLENALAGISQAIKTSGVEYDQSEQDNVSSINSVAGTLNL
;
A
#
# COMPACT_ATOMS: atom_id res chain seq x y z
N MET A 1 18.58 12.19 14.15
CA MET A 1 18.68 11.28 12.98
C MET A 1 17.47 10.34 12.88
N ALA A 2 16.81 9.98 13.99
CA ALA A 2 15.56 9.18 13.99
C ALA A 2 14.37 9.87 13.28
N ASP A 3 14.10 11.15 13.57
CA ASP A 3 12.98 11.90 12.94
C ASP A 3 13.04 11.93 11.40
N ALA A 4 14.24 12.14 10.85
CA ALA A 4 14.43 12.17 9.40
C ALA A 4 14.09 10.84 8.71
N ASN A 5 14.21 9.71 9.43
CA ASN A 5 13.88 8.39 8.91
C ASN A 5 12.35 8.17 8.95
N ILE A 6 11.67 8.64 10.00
CA ILE A 6 10.21 8.57 10.15
C ILE A 6 9.52 9.41 9.07
N ASP A 7 9.95 10.65 8.86
CA ASP A 7 9.43 11.52 7.79
C ASP A 7 9.58 10.87 6.41
N THR A 8 10.70 10.20 6.18
CA THR A 8 10.95 9.44 4.95
C THR A 8 9.99 8.25 4.82
N MET A 9 9.75 7.50 5.89
CA MET A 9 8.81 6.37 5.90
C MET A 9 7.37 6.82 5.65
N LEU A 10 6.93 7.93 6.27
CA LEU A 10 5.62 8.52 6.03
C LEU A 10 5.46 9.00 4.58
N ALA A 11 6.49 9.65 4.02
CA ALA A 11 6.50 10.07 2.63
C ALA A 11 6.42 8.89 1.65
N VAL A 12 7.13 7.79 1.95
CA VAL A 12 7.06 6.56 1.14
C VAL A 12 5.68 5.93 1.24
N ALA A 13 5.07 5.85 2.43
CA ALA A 13 3.72 5.32 2.59
C ALA A 13 2.68 6.14 1.81
N ALA A 14 2.76 7.48 1.88
CA ALA A 14 1.91 8.36 1.08
C ALA A 14 2.09 8.15 -0.43
N LYS A 15 3.33 7.91 -0.89
CA LYS A 15 3.62 7.58 -2.29
C LYS A 15 3.02 6.24 -2.72
N VAL A 16 3.07 5.22 -1.85
CA VAL A 16 2.44 3.91 -2.08
C VAL A 16 0.92 4.06 -2.18
N ASP A 17 0.31 4.85 -1.29
CA ASP A 17 -1.13 5.13 -1.30
C ASP A 17 -1.53 5.85 -2.61
N GLY A 18 -0.73 6.83 -3.08
CA GLY A 18 -0.95 7.50 -4.36
C GLY A 18 -0.79 6.58 -5.58
N LEU A 19 0.21 5.69 -5.56
CA LEU A 19 0.40 4.70 -6.63
C LEU A 19 -0.76 3.71 -6.69
N ARG A 20 -1.30 3.29 -5.53
CA ARG A 20 -2.50 2.45 -5.43
C ARG A 20 -3.69 3.11 -6.12
N ASP A 21 -3.92 4.39 -5.87
CA ASP A 21 -5.04 5.12 -6.48
C ASP A 21 -4.86 5.28 -8.00
N GLN A 22 -3.63 5.51 -8.47
CA GLN A 22 -3.31 5.56 -9.90
C GLN A 22 -3.59 4.23 -10.59
N ILE A 23 -3.11 3.12 -10.00
CA ILE A 23 -3.37 1.77 -10.50
C ILE A 23 -4.87 1.52 -10.54
N ALA A 24 -5.61 1.82 -9.47
CA ALA A 24 -7.07 1.67 -9.45
C ALA A 24 -7.76 2.46 -10.57
N GLY A 25 -7.29 3.68 -10.88
CA GLY A 25 -7.76 4.48 -12.00
C GLY A 25 -7.49 3.81 -13.36
N GLN A 26 -6.27 3.33 -13.59
CA GLN A 26 -5.90 2.62 -14.82
C GLN A 26 -6.72 1.34 -15.01
N LEU A 27 -6.98 0.60 -13.93
CA LEU A 27 -7.77 -0.62 -13.97
C LEU A 27 -9.24 -0.34 -14.37
N ARG A 28 -9.82 0.76 -13.89
CA ARG A 28 -11.16 1.22 -14.30
C ARG A 28 -11.20 1.68 -15.76
N ALA A 29 -10.18 2.41 -16.20
CA ALA A 29 -10.09 2.88 -17.58
C ALA A 29 -10.01 1.70 -18.56
N LEU A 30 -9.13 0.73 -18.28
CA LEU A 30 -8.99 -0.47 -19.10
C LEU A 30 -10.30 -1.27 -19.13
N ARG A 31 -11.02 -1.39 -18.01
CA ARG A 31 -12.36 -2.00 -17.98
C ARG A 31 -13.33 -1.28 -18.92
N GLY A 32 -13.33 0.04 -18.93
CA GLY A 32 -14.17 0.84 -19.83
C GLY A 32 -13.85 0.61 -21.31
N ASP A 33 -12.57 0.61 -21.68
CA ASP A 33 -12.12 0.34 -23.06
C ASP A 33 -12.57 -1.06 -23.52
N VAL A 34 -12.50 -1.99 -22.59
CA VAL A 34 -12.81 -3.39 -22.78
C VAL A 34 -14.33 -3.61 -22.90
N ASP A 35 -15.17 -2.95 -22.09
CA ASP A 35 -16.63 -2.95 -22.22
C ASP A 35 -17.07 -2.29 -23.55
N LEU A 36 -16.40 -1.21 -23.95
CA LEU A 36 -16.65 -0.53 -25.23
C LEU A 36 -16.34 -1.44 -26.41
N ALA A 37 -15.19 -2.12 -26.41
CA ALA A 37 -14.81 -3.06 -27.45
C ALA A 37 -15.77 -4.26 -27.54
N ALA A 38 -16.22 -4.76 -26.38
CA ALA A 38 -17.18 -5.87 -26.30
C ALA A 38 -18.54 -5.51 -26.91
N SER A 39 -19.01 -4.27 -26.72
CA SER A 39 -20.34 -3.82 -27.16
C SER A 39 -20.57 -3.86 -28.68
N GLY A 40 -19.49 -3.81 -29.49
CA GLY A 40 -19.56 -3.80 -30.95
C GLY A 40 -19.31 -5.14 -31.65
N ILE A 41 -18.63 -6.09 -31.00
CA ILE A 41 -18.05 -7.27 -31.68
C ILE A 41 -18.59 -8.60 -31.11
N TRP A 42 -19.04 -8.63 -29.86
CA TRP A 42 -19.25 -9.90 -29.14
C TRP A 42 -20.73 -10.25 -28.93
N LYS A 43 -21.31 -10.96 -29.90
CA LYS A 43 -22.49 -11.82 -29.67
C LYS A 43 -22.08 -13.29 -29.76
N GLY A 44 -22.41 -14.08 -28.73
CA GLY A 44 -22.13 -15.53 -28.67
C GLY A 44 -21.00 -15.91 -27.70
N ALA A 45 -20.40 -17.09 -27.88
CA ALA A 45 -19.45 -17.75 -26.95
C ALA A 45 -18.26 -16.87 -26.47
N ALA A 46 -17.90 -15.82 -27.21
CA ALA A 46 -16.91 -14.83 -26.78
C ALA A 46 -17.29 -14.08 -25.49
N SER A 47 -18.58 -13.94 -25.17
CA SER A 47 -19.02 -13.25 -23.95
C SER A 47 -18.63 -14.00 -22.67
N THR A 48 -18.58 -15.32 -22.70
CA THR A 48 -18.25 -16.15 -21.52
C THR A 48 -16.76 -16.11 -21.20
N THR A 49 -15.90 -16.27 -22.22
CA THR A 49 -14.45 -16.11 -22.07
C THR A 49 -14.12 -14.72 -21.54
N PHE A 50 -14.83 -13.72 -22.04
CA PHE A 50 -14.65 -12.35 -21.61
C PHE A 50 -15.08 -12.11 -20.15
N ALA A 51 -16.24 -12.62 -19.75
CA ALA A 51 -16.68 -12.56 -18.36
C ALA A 51 -15.65 -13.20 -17.41
N GLN A 52 -15.03 -14.31 -17.82
CA GLN A 52 -13.98 -14.95 -17.03
C GLN A 52 -12.72 -14.09 -16.91
N VAL A 53 -12.31 -13.40 -17.98
CA VAL A 53 -11.20 -12.45 -17.94
C VAL A 53 -11.51 -11.31 -16.98
N MET A 54 -12.72 -10.76 -17.00
CA MET A 54 -13.15 -9.71 -16.08
C MET A 54 -13.15 -10.16 -14.61
N VAL A 55 -13.58 -11.39 -14.33
CA VAL A 55 -13.49 -11.97 -12.97
C VAL A 55 -12.05 -12.12 -12.50
N ASN A 56 -11.17 -12.65 -13.36
CA ASN A 56 -9.76 -12.82 -13.03
C ASN A 56 -9.06 -11.46 -12.83
N TRP A 57 -9.45 -10.47 -13.62
CA TRP A 57 -8.99 -9.10 -13.52
C TRP A 57 -9.37 -8.46 -12.18
N ASP A 58 -10.66 -8.49 -11.82
CA ASP A 58 -11.16 -7.94 -10.55
C ASP A 58 -10.46 -8.62 -9.36
N SER A 59 -10.22 -9.93 -9.44
CA SER A 59 -9.43 -10.66 -8.42
C SER A 59 -7.99 -10.17 -8.31
N SER A 60 -7.35 -9.89 -9.44
CA SER A 60 -5.95 -9.45 -9.50
C SER A 60 -5.80 -8.01 -9.00
N ALA A 61 -6.74 -7.14 -9.38
CA ALA A 61 -6.89 -5.79 -8.87
C ALA A 61 -7.01 -5.77 -7.33
N PHE A 62 -7.90 -6.59 -6.79
CA PHE A 62 -8.11 -6.70 -5.35
C PHE A 62 -6.85 -7.19 -4.62
N LYS A 63 -6.16 -8.20 -5.15
CA LYS A 63 -4.90 -8.69 -4.56
C LYS A 63 -3.83 -7.61 -4.52
N LEU A 64 -3.70 -6.85 -5.61
CA LEU A 64 -2.73 -5.76 -5.71
C LEU A 64 -3.06 -4.64 -4.71
N GLU A 65 -4.33 -4.24 -4.60
CA GLU A 65 -4.77 -3.24 -3.64
C GLU A 65 -4.45 -3.66 -2.20
N ASN A 66 -4.78 -4.90 -1.82
CA ASN A 66 -4.50 -5.41 -0.48
C ASN A 66 -3.00 -5.50 -0.19
N ALA A 67 -2.18 -5.90 -1.17
CA ALA A 67 -0.74 -5.94 -1.01
C ALA A 67 -0.16 -4.54 -0.78
N LEU A 68 -0.60 -3.54 -1.55
CA LEU A 68 -0.16 -2.16 -1.38
C LEU A 68 -0.62 -1.57 -0.04
N ALA A 69 -1.85 -1.84 0.38
CA ALA A 69 -2.35 -1.43 1.70
C ALA A 69 -1.54 -2.09 2.83
N GLY A 70 -1.22 -3.38 2.70
CA GLY A 70 -0.36 -4.10 3.65
C GLY A 70 1.04 -3.52 3.74
N ILE A 71 1.65 -3.16 2.60
CA ILE A 71 2.96 -2.50 2.55
C ILE A 71 2.90 -1.11 3.22
N SER A 72 1.88 -0.30 2.91
CA SER A 72 1.67 1.02 3.51
C SER A 72 1.54 0.92 5.04
N GLN A 73 0.75 -0.06 5.51
CA GLN A 73 0.58 -0.32 6.94
C GLN A 73 1.87 -0.81 7.60
N ALA A 74 2.60 -1.74 6.98
CA ALA A 74 3.87 -2.24 7.51
C ALA A 74 4.89 -1.12 7.66
N ILE A 75 5.00 -0.23 6.67
CA ILE A 75 5.88 0.95 6.73
C ILE A 75 5.46 1.87 7.89
N LYS A 76 4.16 2.17 8.04
CA LYS A 76 3.67 3.00 9.15
C LYS A 76 3.98 2.38 10.52
N THR A 77 3.72 1.08 10.68
CA THR A 77 3.99 0.35 11.93
C THR A 77 5.48 0.32 12.26
N SER A 78 6.35 -0.02 11.29
CA SER A 78 7.79 -0.05 11.53
C SER A 78 8.37 1.32 11.91
N GLY A 79 7.79 2.42 11.40
CA GLY A 79 8.20 3.77 11.79
C GLY A 79 7.85 4.09 13.24
N VAL A 80 6.64 3.74 13.68
CA VAL A 80 6.17 3.93 15.06
C VAL A 80 6.92 3.06 16.06
N GLU A 81 7.15 1.78 15.73
CA GLU A 81 7.91 0.86 16.59
C GLU A 81 9.35 1.34 16.79
N TYR A 82 9.97 1.90 15.74
CA TYR A 82 11.32 2.44 15.82
C TYR A 82 11.40 3.67 16.75
N ASP A 83 10.43 4.59 16.67
CA ASP A 83 10.34 5.77 17.53
C ASP A 83 10.16 5.39 19.02
N GLN A 84 9.24 4.46 19.30
CA GLN A 84 9.03 4.00 20.68
C GLN A 84 10.29 3.35 21.26
N SER A 85 10.98 2.51 20.48
CA SER A 85 12.18 1.84 20.95
C SER A 85 13.33 2.81 21.21
N GLU A 86 13.45 3.89 20.42
CA GLU A 86 14.44 4.95 20.64
C GLU A 86 14.12 5.74 21.93
N GLN A 87 12.85 6.12 22.14
CA GLN A 87 12.42 6.83 23.36
C GLN A 87 12.63 5.98 24.62
N ASP A 88 12.36 4.68 24.56
CA ASP A 88 12.60 3.74 25.65
C ASP A 88 14.10 3.62 25.96
N ASN A 89 14.94 3.56 24.93
CA ASN A 89 16.40 3.52 25.07
C ASN A 89 16.95 4.81 25.69
N VAL A 90 16.50 5.98 25.22
CA VAL A 90 16.90 7.28 25.77
C VAL A 90 16.46 7.40 27.23
N SER A 91 15.23 7.00 27.56
CA SER A 91 14.72 7.00 28.93
C SER A 91 15.52 6.07 29.84
N SER A 92 15.86 4.88 29.34
CA SER A 92 16.70 3.91 30.04
C SER A 92 18.10 4.47 30.31
N ILE A 93 18.75 5.06 29.29
CA ILE A 93 20.06 5.71 29.42
C ILE A 93 20.02 6.84 30.44
N ASN A 94 18.99 7.70 30.40
CA ASN A 94 18.83 8.80 31.34
C ASN A 94 18.65 8.29 32.78
N SER A 95 17.92 7.19 32.97
CA SER A 95 17.79 6.56 34.29
C SER A 95 19.12 6.03 34.81
N VAL A 96 19.91 5.36 33.96
CA VAL A 96 21.24 4.83 34.29
C VAL A 96 22.21 5.96 34.60
N ALA A 97 22.22 7.03 33.80
CA ALA A 97 23.03 8.21 34.04
C ALA A 97 22.66 8.93 35.35
N GLY A 98 21.37 8.96 35.71
CA GLY A 98 20.90 9.46 37.00
C GLY A 98 21.38 8.62 38.18
N THR A 99 21.41 7.29 38.03
CA THR A 99 21.92 6.37 39.07
C THR A 99 23.44 6.41 39.25
N LEU A 100 24.19 6.76 38.19
CA LEU A 100 25.65 6.91 38.21
C LEU A 100 26.12 8.27 38.74
N ASN A 101 25.23 9.26 38.82
CA ASN A 101 25.49 10.59 39.40
C ASN A 101 25.06 10.69 40.89
N LEU A 102 24.80 9.56 41.54
CA LEU A 102 24.82 9.39 43.00
C LEU A 102 26.18 8.85 43.44
#